data_AF-A0A518HWQ9-F1
#
_entry.id   AF-A0A518HWQ9-F1
#
_cell.length_a   1.000
_cell.length_b   1.000
_cell.length_c   1.000
_cell.angle_alpha   90.00
_cell.angle_beta   90.00
_cell.angle_gamma   90.00
#
_symmetry.space_group_name_H-M   'P 1'
#
loop_
_entity.id
_entity.type
_entity.pdbx_description
1 polymer ?
#
loop_
_entity_poly.entity_id
_entity_poly.type
_entity_poly.pdbx_seq_one_letter_code
_entity_poly.pdbx_strand_id
1 'polypeptide(L)'
;MASNQHQIVPGISVTASGQATVDPSVAEVLIDLALKLEEPTNLPVDVEHVLAAIVLAARNGQLDRNTPLSPDDPAFVDTLAAHVKTIFADYGGDVGTDD
;
A
#
# COMPACT_ATOMS: atom_id res chain seq x y z
N MET A 1 14.43 -11.25 -20.19
CA MET A 1 14.54 -11.28 -18.72
C MET A 1 13.13 -11.05 -18.20
N ALA A 2 12.47 -12.10 -17.70
CA ALA A 2 11.13 -11.94 -17.14
C ALA A 2 11.26 -11.10 -15.87
N SER A 3 10.67 -9.91 -15.87
CA SER A 3 10.51 -9.08 -14.69
C SER A 3 9.86 -9.96 -13.63
N ASN A 4 10.58 -10.28 -12.55
CA ASN A 4 10.10 -11.13 -11.45
C ASN A 4 9.07 -10.35 -10.60
N GLN A 5 8.04 -9.84 -11.25
CA GLN A 5 6.93 -9.12 -10.64
C GLN A 5 5.96 -10.15 -10.08
N HIS A 6 5.70 -10.03 -8.79
CA HIS A 6 4.74 -10.83 -8.06
C HIS A 6 3.53 -9.96 -7.74
N GLN A 7 2.36 -10.38 -8.21
CA GLN A 7 1.11 -9.73 -7.87
C GLN A 7 0.78 -9.95 -6.39
N ILE A 8 0.61 -8.86 -5.65
CA ILE A 8 0.30 -8.89 -4.21
C ILE A 8 -1.19 -8.68 -3.92
N VAL A 9 -1.88 -7.95 -4.81
CA VAL A 9 -3.34 -7.78 -4.85
C VAL A 9 -3.74 -7.53 -6.32
N PRO A 10 -5.01 -7.69 -6.71
CA PRO A 10 -5.49 -7.30 -8.04
C PRO A 10 -5.09 -5.86 -8.39
N GLY A 11 -4.38 -5.69 -9.52
CA GLY A 11 -3.91 -4.39 -10.00
C GLY A 11 -2.60 -3.86 -9.38
N ILE A 12 -1.98 -4.57 -8.43
CA ILE A 12 -0.68 -4.18 -7.87
C ILE A 12 0.30 -5.35 -7.85
N SER A 13 1.46 -5.14 -8.45
CA SER A 13 2.56 -6.11 -8.46
C SER A 13 3.84 -5.49 -7.91
N VAL A 14 4.70 -6.31 -7.32
CA VAL A 14 6.00 -5.87 -6.79
C VAL A 14 7.13 -6.73 -7.32
N THR A 15 8.30 -6.13 -7.56
CA THR A 15 9.52 -6.87 -7.81
C THR A 15 10.14 -7.41 -6.51
N ALA A 16 11.10 -8.32 -6.62
CA ALA A 16 11.91 -8.76 -5.48
C ALA A 16 12.69 -7.62 -4.79
N SER A 17 13.02 -6.55 -5.52
CA SER A 17 13.65 -5.34 -4.96
C SER A 17 12.66 -4.42 -4.24
N GLY A 18 11.35 -4.69 -4.30
CA GLY A 18 10.32 -3.88 -3.66
C GLY A 18 9.73 -2.77 -4.51
N GLN A 19 10.09 -2.70 -5.80
CA GLN A 19 9.48 -1.75 -6.72
C GLN A 19 8.05 -2.18 -7.01
N ALA A 20 7.08 -1.32 -6.67
CA ALA A 20 5.67 -1.54 -6.95
C ALA A 20 5.31 -1.04 -8.36
N THR A 21 4.42 -1.76 -9.02
CA THR A 21 3.79 -1.39 -10.29
C THR A 21 2.29 -1.43 -10.08
N VAL A 22 1.63 -0.33 -10.45
CA VAL A 22 0.22 -0.07 -10.18
C VAL A 22 -0.52 0.00 -11.51
N ASP A 23 -1.57 -0.79 -11.64
CA ASP A 23 -2.48 -0.71 -12.77
C ASP A 23 -3.32 0.58 -12.68
N PRO A 24 -3.56 1.30 -13.80
CA PRO A 24 -4.37 2.52 -13.78
C PRO A 24 -5.77 2.32 -13.20
N SER A 25 -6.36 1.12 -13.30
CA SER A 25 -7.70 0.82 -12.78
C SER A 25 -7.81 0.87 -11.26
N VAL A 26 -6.69 0.79 -10.52
CA VAL A 26 -6.70 0.87 -9.04
C VAL A 26 -6.25 2.23 -8.51
N ALA A 27 -5.89 3.18 -9.39
CA ALA A 27 -5.37 4.48 -8.98
C ALA A 27 -6.38 5.28 -8.13
N GLU A 28 -7.66 5.35 -8.54
CA GLU A 28 -8.71 6.03 -7.77
C GLU A 28 -8.90 5.38 -6.39
N VAL A 29 -8.87 4.04 -6.32
CA VAL A 29 -9.00 3.32 -5.05
C VAL A 29 -7.86 3.65 -4.09
N LEU A 30 -6.64 3.83 -4.59
CA LEU A 30 -5.49 4.24 -3.77
C LEU A 30 -5.62 5.68 -3.25
N ILE A 31 -6.18 6.58 -4.05
CA ILE A 31 -6.47 7.95 -3.63
C ILE A 31 -7.54 7.96 -2.53
N ASP A 32 -8.61 7.20 -2.71
CA ASP A 32 -9.67 7.07 -1.70
C ASP A 32 -9.15 6.49 -0.39
N LEU A 33 -8.25 5.50 -0.47
CA LEU A 33 -7.57 4.93 0.69
C LEU A 33 -6.69 5.96 1.40
N ALA A 34 -5.93 6.76 0.65
CA ALA A 34 -5.08 7.80 1.22
C ALA A 34 -5.90 8.78 2.07
N LEU A 35 -6.99 9.30 1.49
CA LEU A 35 -7.92 10.21 2.18
C LEU A 35 -8.56 9.56 3.41
N LYS A 36 -9.01 8.30 3.30
CA LYS A 36 -9.62 7.57 4.43
C LYS A 36 -8.63 7.25 5.54
N LEU A 37 -7.34 7.12 5.23
CA LEU A 37 -6.30 6.79 6.20
C LEU A 37 -5.80 8.00 6.97
N GLU A 38 -6.01 9.23 6.49
CA GLU A 38 -5.60 10.45 7.20
C GLU A 38 -6.23 10.55 8.60
N GLU A 39 -7.54 10.33 8.73
CA GLU A 39 -8.25 10.43 10.01
C GLU A 39 -7.78 9.40 11.07
N PRO A 40 -7.76 8.08 10.80
CA PRO A 40 -7.35 7.09 11.80
C PRO A 40 -5.84 7.12 12.11
N THR A 41 -5.03 7.71 11.22
CA THR A 41 -3.58 7.85 11.43
C THR A 41 -3.18 9.17 12.04
N ASN A 42 -3.97 10.23 11.80
CA ASN A 42 -3.62 11.62 12.08
C ASN A 42 -2.26 12.01 11.46
N LEU A 43 -2.02 11.53 10.23
CA LEU A 43 -0.79 11.71 9.45
C LEU A 43 -1.14 12.18 8.02
N PRO A 44 -0.24 12.88 7.32
CA PRO A 44 -0.45 13.32 5.93
C PRO A 44 -0.25 12.14 4.96
N VAL A 45 -1.27 11.29 4.82
CA VAL A 45 -1.18 10.05 4.04
C VAL A 45 -1.39 10.32 2.55
N ASP A 46 -0.34 10.13 1.76
CA ASP A 46 -0.41 10.11 0.28
C ASP A 46 -0.42 8.69 -0.32
N VAL A 47 -0.67 8.59 -1.63
CA VAL A 47 -0.73 7.32 -2.39
C VAL A 47 0.53 6.47 -2.20
N GLU A 48 1.71 7.07 -2.11
CA GLU A 48 2.97 6.36 -1.89
C GLU A 48 3.01 5.66 -0.52
N HIS A 49 2.45 6.30 0.52
CA HIS A 49 2.32 5.71 1.85
C HIS A 49 1.34 4.53 1.85
N VAL A 50 0.24 4.66 1.11
CA VAL A 50 -0.74 3.58 0.92
C VAL A 50 -0.09 2.40 0.21
N LEU A 51 0.65 2.65 -0.86
CA LEU A 51 1.38 1.61 -1.60
C LEU A 51 2.40 0.91 -0.71
N ALA A 52 3.23 1.67 0.01
CA ALA A 52 4.18 1.11 0.96
C ALA A 52 3.47 0.25 2.02
N ALA A 53 2.34 0.72 2.56
CA ALA A 53 1.55 -0.03 3.54
C ALA A 53 0.98 -1.33 2.95
N ILE A 54 0.47 -1.32 1.72
CA ILE A 54 -0.01 -2.50 1.00
C ILE A 54 1.13 -3.51 0.78
N VAL A 55 2.32 -3.03 0.37
CA VAL A 55 3.49 -3.88 0.18
C VAL A 55 3.93 -4.52 1.51
N LEU A 56 3.96 -3.76 2.61
CA LEU A 56 4.28 -4.30 3.93
C LEU A 56 3.24 -5.32 4.41
N ALA A 57 1.95 -5.01 4.28
CA ALA A 57 0.86 -5.92 4.62
C ALA A 57 0.93 -7.23 3.81
N ALA A 58 1.20 -7.15 2.51
CA ALA A 58 1.38 -8.32 1.65
C ALA A 58 2.58 -9.17 2.08
N ARG A 59 3.73 -8.54 2.39
CA ARG A 59 4.93 -9.23 2.88
C ARG A 59 4.69 -9.95 4.21
N ASN A 60 3.82 -9.40 5.05
CA ASN A 60 3.40 -10.01 6.31
C ASN A 60 2.30 -11.07 6.15
N GLY A 61 1.87 -11.38 4.91
CA GLY A 61 0.81 -12.34 4.64
C GLY A 61 -0.58 -11.87 5.07
N GLN A 62 -0.77 -10.56 5.25
CA GLN A 62 -2.03 -9.95 5.68
C GLN A 62 -2.98 -9.64 4.53
N LEU A 63 -2.50 -9.74 3.28
CA LEU A 63 -3.29 -9.53 2.07
C LEU A 63 -3.41 -10.82 1.26
N ASP A 64 -4.60 -11.05 0.70
CA ASP A 64 -4.83 -12.10 -0.28
C ASP A 64 -4.70 -11.52 -1.69
N ARG A 65 -3.81 -12.13 -2.49
CA ARG A 65 -3.55 -11.76 -3.89
C ARG A 65 -4.77 -11.78 -4.82
N ASN A 66 -5.85 -12.45 -4.41
CA ASN A 66 -7.08 -12.57 -5.17
C ASN A 66 -8.19 -11.63 -4.68
N THR A 67 -7.98 -10.94 -3.55
CA THR A 67 -8.96 -10.03 -2.96
C THR A 67 -8.69 -8.62 -3.45
N PRO A 68 -9.64 -7.97 -4.16
CA PRO A 68 -9.51 -6.57 -4.55
C PRO A 68 -9.37 -5.67 -3.32
N LEU A 69 -8.66 -4.55 -3.50
CA LEU A 69 -8.62 -3.49 -2.50
C LEU A 69 -10.03 -2.97 -2.25
N SER A 70 -10.44 -2.92 -0.98
CA SER A 70 -11.75 -2.42 -0.58
C SER A 70 -11.60 -1.31 0.45
N PRO A 71 -11.74 -0.03 0.04
CA PRO A 71 -11.67 1.09 0.97
C PRO A 71 -12.83 1.12 1.96
N ASP A 72 -13.87 0.32 1.74
CA ASP A 72 -15.07 0.24 2.58
C ASP A 72 -14.99 -0.91 3.61
N ASP A 73 -13.94 -1.74 3.56
CA ASP A 73 -13.69 -2.74 4.59
C ASP A 73 -12.91 -2.11 5.76
N PRO A 74 -13.56 -1.90 6.93
CA PRO A 74 -12.90 -1.26 8.07
C PRO A 74 -11.71 -2.08 8.59
N ALA A 75 -11.76 -3.41 8.53
CA ALA A 75 -10.65 -4.25 9.01
C ALA A 75 -9.41 -4.10 8.11
N PHE A 76 -9.63 -3.93 6.81
CA PHE A 76 -8.58 -3.62 5.86
C PHE A 76 -7.98 -2.23 6.10
N VAL A 77 -8.83 -1.21 6.30
CA VAL A 77 -8.38 0.16 6.61
C VAL A 77 -7.58 0.20 7.92
N ASP A 78 -8.03 -0.47 8.97
CA ASP A 78 -7.30 -0.56 10.24
C ASP A 78 -5.93 -1.25 10.09
N THR A 79 -5.87 -2.30 9.28
CA THR A 79 -4.62 -3.00 8.96
C THR A 79 -3.64 -2.07 8.24
N LEU A 80 -4.10 -1.33 7.23
CA LEU A 80 -3.27 -0.36 6.54
C LEU A 80 -2.85 0.80 7.43
N ALA A 81 -3.74 1.31 8.28
CA ALA A 81 -3.45 2.40 9.20
C ALA A 81 -2.31 2.05 10.18
N ALA A 82 -2.26 0.80 10.64
CA ALA A 82 -1.15 0.32 11.47
C ALA A 82 0.19 0.39 10.71
N HIS A 83 0.22 -0.06 9.45
CA HIS A 83 1.43 0.00 8.63
C HIS A 83 1.84 1.42 8.26
N VAL A 84 0.89 2.30 7.95
CA VAL A 84 1.16 3.72 7.70
C VAL A 84 1.83 4.35 8.91
N LYS A 85 1.31 4.12 10.13
CA LYS A 85 1.94 4.61 11.37
C LYS A 85 3.38 4.11 11.51
N THR A 86 3.64 2.84 11.20
CA THR A 86 4.99 2.28 11.20
C THR A 86 5.89 2.95 10.16
N ILE A 87 5.39 3.19 8.94
CA ILE A 87 6.15 3.87 7.87
C ILE A 87 6.57 5.27 8.33
N PHE A 88 5.64 6.04 8.90
CA PHE A 88 5.95 7.38 9.41
C PHE A 88 6.90 7.35 10.61
N ALA A 89 6.78 6.37 11.50
CA ALA A 89 7.65 6.24 12.66
C ALA A 89 9.09 5.83 12.28
N ASP A 90 9.24 4.92 11.32
CA ASP A 90 10.53 4.30 10.98
C ASP A 90 11.27 5.06 9.88
N TYR A 91 10.55 5.70 8.95
CA TYR A 91 11.10 6.36 7.77
C TYR A 91 10.75 7.85 7.69
N GLY A 92 10.07 8.41 8.70
CA GLY A 92 9.67 9.82 8.73
C GLY A 92 8.60 10.19 7.69
N GLY A 93 7.97 9.20 7.05
CA GLY A 93 7.06 9.40 5.93
C GLY A 93 7.77 9.47 4.57
N ASP A 94 9.09 9.30 4.50
CA ASP A 94 9.78 9.24 3.20
C ASP A 94 9.62 7.84 2.60
N VAL A 95 8.83 7.75 1.53
CA VAL A 95 8.53 6.51 0.80
C VAL A 95 8.83 6.68 -0.69
N GLY A 96 10.10 6.79 -1.04
CA GLY A 96 10.51 6.86 -2.44
C GLY A 96 11.81 7.62 -2.65
N THR A 97 12.93 6.96 -2.41
CA THR A 97 14.24 7.46 -2.86
C THR A 97 15.05 6.30 -3.45
N ASP A 98 14.79 6.00 -4.72
CA ASP A 98 15.81 5.43 -5.61
C ASP A 98 16.38 6.64 -6.36
N ASP A 99 17.59 7.08 -5.98
CA ASP A 99 18.37 8.12 -6.69
C ASP A 99 18.94 7.57 -8.01
#